data_AF-A0A8D8JG34-F1
#
_entry.id   AF-A0A8D8JG34-F1
#
_cell.length_a   1.000
_cell.length_b   1.000
_cell.length_c   1.000
_cell.angle_alpha   90.00
_cell.angle_beta   90.00
_cell.angle_gamma   90.00
#
_symmetry.space_group_name_H-M   'P 1'
#
loop_
_entity.id
_entity.type
_entity.pdbx_description
1 polymer ?
#
loop_
_entity_poly.entity_id
_entity_poly.type
_entity_poly.pdbx_seq_one_letter_code
_entity_poly.pdbx_strand_id
1 'polypeptide(L)'
;RFWHGDNFHRGDDEMPGRVVTLIEEDDVCTWGVAFEVTGSQMEESLKYLNVREAVRGGYLTRAVDFFPRGTNQPPVQALVYIATPDNPIYLGPASTEEIASQIAVCKGNSG
;
A
#
# COMPACT_ATOMS: atom_id res chain seq x y z
N ARG A 1 5.12 4.05 -5.15
CA ARG A 1 6.57 4.31 -4.95
C ARG A 1 7.08 3.48 -3.75
N PHE A 2 8.37 3.12 -3.67
CA PHE A 2 8.96 2.37 -2.53
C PHE A 2 9.42 3.32 -1.39
N TRP A 3 8.48 4.12 -0.89
CA TRP A 3 8.78 5.22 0.04
C TRP A 3 8.26 4.99 1.46
N HIS A 4 7.58 3.88 1.69
CA HIS A 4 7.10 3.53 3.02
C HIS A 4 8.06 2.53 3.66
N GLY A 5 8.39 2.74 4.93
CA GLY A 5 9.19 1.83 5.72
C GLY A 5 8.38 0.62 6.17
N ASP A 6 9.07 -0.49 6.42
CA ASP A 6 8.52 -1.65 7.10
C ASP A 6 9.58 -2.21 8.06
N ASN A 7 9.32 -2.12 9.36
CA ASN A 7 10.22 -2.52 10.44
C ASN A 7 9.85 -3.89 11.03
N PHE A 8 9.01 -4.68 10.36
CA PHE A 8 8.54 -5.95 10.92
C PHE A 8 8.53 -7.10 9.91
N HIS A 9 7.94 -6.89 8.74
CA HIS A 9 7.81 -7.90 7.69
C HIS A 9 9.05 -7.97 6.80
N ARG A 10 9.62 -6.82 6.41
CA ARG A 10 10.69 -6.67 5.40
C ARG A 10 11.95 -5.99 5.94
N GLY A 11 11.92 -5.54 7.18
CA GLY A 11 13.07 -5.05 7.92
C GLY A 11 12.87 -5.21 9.41
N ASP A 12 13.65 -4.46 10.17
CA ASP A 12 13.57 -4.36 11.62
C ASP A 12 13.67 -2.89 12.07
N ASP A 13 13.70 -2.64 13.38
CA ASP A 13 13.76 -1.29 13.95
C ASP A 13 15.09 -0.56 13.65
N GLU A 14 16.17 -1.28 13.35
CA GLU A 14 17.48 -0.71 13.04
C GLU A 14 17.64 -0.44 11.53
N MET A 15 17.16 -1.37 10.71
CA MET A 15 17.19 -1.33 9.25
C MET A 15 15.80 -1.60 8.68
N PRO A 16 14.91 -0.58 8.67
CA PRO A 16 13.58 -0.72 8.09
C PRO A 16 13.70 -1.04 6.60
N GLY A 17 12.91 -2.01 6.12
CA GLY A 17 12.79 -2.29 4.69
C GLY A 17 12.02 -1.17 3.98
N ARG A 18 12.09 -1.13 2.65
CA ARG A 18 11.25 -0.26 1.82
C ARG A 18 10.16 -1.06 1.14
N VAL A 19 8.91 -0.63 1.34
CA VAL A 19 7.71 -1.20 0.72
C VAL A 19 6.96 -0.13 -0.07
N VAL A 20 6.00 -0.59 -0.88
CA VAL A 20 5.22 0.28 -1.76
C VAL A 20 4.18 1.09 -0.98
N THR A 21 4.02 2.36 -1.37
CA THR A 21 2.86 3.18 -1.05
C THR A 21 2.42 3.97 -2.30
N LEU A 22 1.19 4.48 -2.30
CA LEU A 22 0.68 5.38 -3.32
C LEU A 22 0.94 6.83 -2.92
N ILE A 23 1.25 7.65 -3.92
CA ILE A 23 1.45 9.09 -3.78
C ILE A 23 0.48 9.76 -4.74
N GLU A 24 -0.19 10.81 -4.27
CA GLU A 24 -1.06 11.62 -5.10
C GLU A 24 -0.21 12.41 -6.09
N GLU A 25 -0.48 12.20 -7.38
CA GLU A 25 0.26 12.78 -8.49
C GLU A 25 -0.71 12.84 -9.69
N ASP A 26 -0.74 13.97 -10.39
CA ASP A 26 -1.64 14.18 -11.53
C ASP A 26 -1.11 13.46 -12.78
N ASP A 27 -2.03 13.08 -13.68
CA ASP A 27 -1.72 12.46 -14.98
C ASP A 27 -0.89 11.17 -14.95
N VAL A 28 -0.84 10.48 -13.80
CA VAL A 28 -0.17 9.17 -13.67
C VAL A 28 -1.15 8.05 -13.34
N CYS A 29 -0.76 6.81 -13.68
CA CYS A 29 -1.54 5.62 -13.39
C CYS A 29 -0.73 4.57 -12.63
N THR A 30 -1.39 3.84 -11.72
CA THR A 30 -0.82 2.64 -11.09
C THR A 30 -1.63 1.42 -11.51
N TRP A 31 -0.93 0.39 -11.97
CA TRP A 31 -1.53 -0.91 -12.28
C TRP A 31 -1.69 -1.73 -11.01
N GLY A 32 -2.82 -2.41 -10.90
CA GLY A 32 -3.14 -3.26 -9.76
C GLY A 32 -4.29 -4.21 -10.06
N VAL A 33 -4.82 -4.80 -8.99
CA VAL A 33 -5.97 -5.72 -9.04
C VAL A 33 -7.01 -5.22 -8.05
N ALA A 34 -8.26 -5.12 -8.48
CA ALA A 34 -9.40 -4.92 -7.60
C ALA A 34 -9.98 -6.28 -7.20
N PHE A 35 -10.23 -6.46 -5.91
CA PHE A 35 -10.88 -7.65 -5.37
C PHE A 35 -12.32 -7.31 -4.99
N GLU A 36 -13.27 -8.06 -5.52
CA GLU A 36 -14.67 -7.96 -5.11
C GLU A 36 -14.91 -8.83 -3.87
N VAL A 37 -15.46 -8.24 -2.81
CA VAL A 37 -15.87 -8.96 -1.61
C VAL A 37 -17.39 -9.04 -1.60
N THR A 38 -17.93 -10.24 -1.83
CA THR A 38 -19.38 -10.48 -1.94
C THR A 38 -19.94 -11.26 -0.75
N GLY A 39 -21.24 -11.13 -0.52
CA GLY A 39 -21.99 -11.99 0.41
C GLY A 39 -21.92 -11.54 1.87
N SER A 40 -22.30 -12.44 2.78
CA SER A 40 -22.46 -12.14 4.21
C SER A 40 -21.16 -11.76 4.93
N GLN A 41 -20.00 -12.05 4.34
CA GLN A 41 -18.68 -11.77 4.91
C GLN A 41 -18.15 -10.36 4.60
N MET A 42 -18.86 -9.56 3.80
CA MET A 42 -18.40 -8.24 3.37
C MET A 42 -18.06 -7.34 4.56
N GLU A 43 -18.98 -7.21 5.52
CA GLU A 43 -18.80 -6.32 6.66
C GLU A 43 -17.65 -6.77 7.57
N GLU A 44 -17.54 -8.08 7.82
CA GLU A 44 -16.46 -8.66 8.62
C GLU A 44 -15.09 -8.48 7.93
N SER A 45 -15.02 -8.71 6.63
CA SER A 45 -13.79 -8.57 5.84
C SER A 45 -13.32 -7.11 5.79
N LEU A 46 -14.24 -6.17 5.56
CA LEU A 46 -13.94 -4.74 5.57
C LEU A 46 -13.50 -4.29 6.96
N LYS A 47 -14.15 -4.76 8.03
CA LYS A 47 -13.76 -4.47 9.40
C LYS A 47 -12.37 -5.01 9.73
N TYR A 48 -12.08 -6.24 9.32
CA TYR A 48 -10.76 -6.85 9.50
C TYR A 48 -9.67 -6.03 8.80
N LEU A 49 -9.87 -5.67 7.53
CA LEU A 49 -8.92 -4.87 6.75
C LEU A 49 -8.73 -3.48 7.37
N ASN A 50 -9.81 -2.83 7.82
CA ASN A 50 -9.71 -1.52 8.46
C ASN A 50 -8.92 -1.57 9.77
N VAL A 51 -9.10 -2.61 10.59
CA VAL A 51 -8.29 -2.78 11.82
C VAL A 51 -6.82 -3.01 11.48
N ARG A 52 -6.53 -3.85 10.48
CA ARG A 52 -5.16 -4.17 10.11
C ARG A 52 -4.43 -2.97 9.50
N GLU A 53 -5.02 -2.32 8.51
CA GLU A 53 -4.34 -1.30 7.72
C GLU A 53 -4.51 0.08 8.35
N ALA A 54 -5.73 0.52 8.69
CA ALA A 54 -5.94 1.86 9.22
C ALA A 54 -5.53 2.00 10.69
N VAL A 55 -6.03 1.12 11.57
CA VAL A 55 -5.82 1.27 13.01
C VAL A 55 -4.40 0.88 13.43
N ARG A 56 -3.84 -0.20 12.88
CA ARG A 56 -2.50 -0.67 13.25
C ARG A 56 -1.40 -0.11 12.36
N GLY A 57 -1.64 -0.03 11.05
CA GLY A 57 -0.64 0.46 10.10
C GLY A 57 -0.65 1.98 9.90
N GLY A 58 -1.69 2.68 10.35
CA GLY A 58 -1.83 4.12 10.12
C GLY A 58 -2.15 4.49 8.66
N TYR A 59 -2.72 3.56 7.89
CA TYR A 59 -3.08 3.81 6.49
C TYR A 59 -4.39 4.57 6.38
N LEU A 60 -4.46 5.44 5.40
CA LEU A 60 -5.66 6.18 5.06
C LEU A 60 -6.49 5.41 4.02
N THR A 61 -7.79 5.30 4.26
CA THR A 61 -8.71 4.71 3.28
C THR A 61 -9.21 5.79 2.31
N ARG A 62 -9.22 5.46 1.02
CA ARG A 62 -9.78 6.29 -0.05
C ARG A 62 -10.67 5.45 -0.97
N ALA A 63 -11.76 6.05 -1.44
CA ALA A 63 -12.54 5.51 -2.54
C ALA A 63 -12.00 6.10 -3.85
N VAL A 64 -11.69 5.26 -4.83
CA VAL A 64 -11.10 5.66 -6.11
C VAL A 64 -11.79 4.94 -7.26
N ASP A 65 -11.73 5.53 -8.45
CA ASP A 65 -12.15 4.85 -9.67
C ASP A 65 -11.09 3.84 -10.11
N PHE A 66 -11.49 2.58 -10.22
CA PHE A 66 -10.71 1.51 -10.81
C PHE A 66 -11.19 1.23 -12.24
N PHE A 67 -10.27 1.19 -13.19
CA PHE A 67 -10.54 1.00 -14.61
C PHE A 67 -10.16 -0.45 -15.01
N PRO A 68 -11.13 -1.36 -15.21
CA PRO A 68 -10.82 -2.75 -15.55
C PRO A 68 -10.14 -2.85 -16.92
N ARG A 69 -9.06 -3.63 -17.00
CA ARG A 69 -8.29 -3.78 -18.25
C ARG A 69 -9.04 -4.68 -19.23
N GLY A 70 -9.11 -4.26 -20.50
CA GLY A 70 -9.55 -5.11 -21.60
C GLY A 70 -11.06 -5.36 -21.65
N THR A 71 -11.83 -4.64 -20.83
CA THR A 71 -13.29 -4.60 -20.92
C THR A 71 -13.71 -3.18 -21.32
N ASN A 72 -14.81 -3.06 -22.06
CA ASN A 72 -15.45 -1.76 -22.33
C ASN A 72 -16.37 -1.34 -21.16
N GLN A 73 -16.05 -1.81 -19.94
CA GLN A 73 -16.88 -1.55 -18.77
C GLN A 73 -16.58 -0.16 -18.20
N PRO A 74 -17.58 0.50 -17.60
CA PRO A 74 -17.34 1.72 -16.87
C PRO A 74 -16.40 1.47 -15.68
N PRO A 75 -15.74 2.53 -15.17
CA PRO A 75 -14.97 2.43 -13.93
C PRO A 75 -15.86 1.96 -12.78
N VAL A 76 -15.25 1.25 -11.83
CA VAL A 76 -15.91 0.80 -10.61
C VAL A 76 -15.26 1.47 -9.40
N GLN A 77 -16.06 1.78 -8.40
CA GLN A 77 -15.56 2.34 -7.15
C GLN A 77 -14.85 1.25 -6.35
N ALA A 78 -13.60 1.51 -5.96
CA ALA A 78 -12.78 0.61 -5.17
C ALA A 78 -12.23 1.32 -3.93
N LEU A 79 -12.07 0.58 -2.84
CA LEU A 79 -11.38 1.06 -1.64
C LEU A 79 -9.90 0.76 -1.74
N VAL A 80 -9.07 1.75 -1.43
CA VAL A 80 -7.61 1.63 -1.35
C VAL A 80 -7.10 2.12 0.00
N TYR A 81 -6.13 1.41 0.56
CA TYR A 81 -5.41 1.78 1.77
C TYR A 81 -4.06 2.38 1.38
N ILE A 82 -3.76 3.59 1.85
CA ILE A 82 -2.59 4.37 1.45
C ILE A 82 -1.82 4.80 2.70
N ALA A 83 -0.53 4.45 2.78
CA ALA A 83 0.34 5.01 3.81
C ALA A 83 0.69 6.44 3.41
N THR A 84 0.25 7.41 4.21
CA THR A 84 0.51 8.82 3.95
C THR A 84 1.94 9.22 4.36
N PRO A 85 2.45 10.36 3.86
CA PRO A 85 3.70 10.92 4.34
C PRO A 85 3.72 11.26 5.84
N ASP A 86 2.56 11.44 6.46
CA ASP A 86 2.43 11.69 7.91
C ASP A 86 2.67 10.44 8.76
N ASN A 87 2.79 9.27 8.14
CA ASN A 87 3.07 8.04 8.85
C ASN A 87 4.50 8.07 9.45
N PRO A 88 4.70 7.77 10.74
CA PRO A 88 6.01 7.84 11.38
C PRO A 88 7.11 7.01 10.72
N ILE A 89 6.76 5.94 10.01
CA ILE A 89 7.72 5.09 9.29
C ILE A 89 7.80 5.42 7.79
N TYR A 90 7.29 6.57 7.36
CA TYR A 90 7.48 7.06 6.00
C TYR A 90 8.95 7.47 5.78
N LEU A 91 9.61 6.81 4.82
CA LEU A 91 11.02 7.03 4.50
C LEU A 91 11.23 8.05 3.36
N GLY A 92 10.16 8.37 2.65
CA GLY A 92 10.16 9.39 1.61
C GLY A 92 10.96 9.05 0.34
N PRO A 93 11.06 10.03 -0.56
CA PRO A 93 11.84 9.93 -1.80
C PRO A 93 13.31 9.65 -1.53
N ALA A 94 13.91 8.83 -2.39
CA ALA A 94 15.33 8.55 -2.45
C ALA A 94 15.68 8.14 -3.89
N SER A 95 16.97 8.10 -4.22
CA SER A 95 17.42 7.61 -5.53
C SER A 95 17.05 6.14 -5.73
N THR A 96 16.97 5.70 -6.98
CA THR A 96 16.67 4.29 -7.29
C THR A 96 17.75 3.38 -6.72
N GLU A 97 19.00 3.83 -6.75
CA GLU A 97 20.17 3.14 -6.23
C GLU A 97 20.08 2.96 -4.72
N GLU A 98 19.78 4.01 -3.95
CA GLU A 98 19.61 3.93 -2.50
C GLU A 98 18.46 2.99 -2.11
N ILE A 99 17.31 3.12 -2.80
CA ILE A 99 16.15 2.25 -2.56
C ILE A 99 16.52 0.79 -2.86
N ALA A 100 17.16 0.53 -4.00
CA ALA A 100 17.55 -0.82 -4.39
C ALA A 100 18.57 -1.42 -3.43
N SER A 101 19.58 -0.66 -3.03
CA SER A 101 20.58 -1.10 -2.05
C SER A 101 19.94 -1.44 -0.71
N GLN A 102 19.01 -0.61 -0.21
CA GLN A 102 18.31 -0.87 1.04
C GLN A 102 17.45 -2.14 0.95
N ILE A 103 16.65 -2.28 -0.12
CA ILE A 103 15.83 -3.48 -0.33
C ILE A 103 16.68 -4.76 -0.43
N ALA A 104 17.87 -4.67 -1.03
CA ALA A 104 18.74 -5.83 -1.23
C ALA A 104 19.35 -6.37 0.08
N VAL A 105 19.45 -5.56 1.13
CA VAL A 105 20.12 -5.94 2.39
C VAL A 105 19.17 -6.09 3.59
N CYS A 106 18.02 -5.42 3.57
CA CYS A 106 17.01 -5.52 4.63
C CYS A 106 16.31 -6.88 4.63
N LYS A 107 15.93 -7.34 5.82
CA LYS A 107 15.20 -8.59 6.03
C LYS A 107 14.31 -8.46 7.27
N GLY A 108 13.08 -8.93 7.18
CA GLY A 108 12.16 -9.02 8.31
C GLY A 108 11.54 -10.41 8.47
N ASN A 109 10.49 -10.50 9.27
CA ASN A 109 9.83 -11.76 9.61
C ASN A 109 9.18 -12.47 8.41
N SER A 110 8.89 -11.75 7.33
CA SER A 110 8.28 -12.29 6.11
C SER A 110 9.27 -12.57 4.99
N GLY A 111 10.57 -12.49 5.29
CA GLY A 111 11.66 -12.67 4.33
C GLY A 111 12.29 -11.37 3.89
#